data_AF-A0A4V3CS62-F1
#
_entry.id   AF-A0A4V3CS62-F1
#
_cell.length_a   1.000
_cell.length_b   1.000
_cell.length_c   1.000
_cell.angle_alpha   90.00
_cell.angle_beta   90.00
_cell.angle_gamma   90.00
#
_symmetry.space_group_name_H-M   'P 1'
#
loop_
_entity.id
_entity.type
_entity.pdbx_description
1 polymer ?
#
loop_
_entity_poly.entity_id
_entity_poly.type
_entity_poly.pdbx_seq_one_letter_code
_entity_poly.pdbx_strand_id
1 'polypeptide(L)'
;MIDIQRRFHKKRDDDPKDLGNFIQWHIEQNKIKKRSVSDYLGVLPTTLNQYFKQSSFQFSILWRISLAVKHNFLMELGEQLNIPYETKAEKALKAQLLEKEEQIKTLENQLVVYKAISKVTQ
;
A
#
# COMPACT_ATOMS: atom_id res chain seq x y z
N MET A 1 28.97 14.26 -25.39
CA MET A 1 27.73 14.99 -25.03
C MET A 1 26.69 13.93 -24.67
N ILE A 2 26.28 13.81 -23.39
CA ILE A 2 25.29 12.79 -22.99
C ILE A 2 23.92 13.26 -23.51
N ASP A 3 23.37 12.51 -24.47
CA ASP A 3 22.03 12.70 -25.02
C ASP A 3 21.00 12.76 -23.87
N ILE A 4 20.48 13.96 -23.64
CA ILE A 4 19.59 14.28 -22.52
C ILE A 4 18.29 13.46 -22.62
N GLN A 5 17.88 13.09 -23.85
CA GLN A 5 16.63 12.39 -24.11
C GLN A 5 16.63 10.93 -23.61
N ARG A 6 17.80 10.33 -23.34
CA ARG A 6 17.90 8.91 -22.95
C ARG A 6 18.38 8.67 -21.53
N ARG A 7 18.53 9.72 -20.71
CA ARG A 7 19.04 9.59 -19.33
C ARG A 7 18.19 8.65 -18.46
N PHE A 8 16.87 8.77 -18.54
CA PHE A 8 15.91 7.94 -17.80
C PHE A 8 15.67 6.55 -18.40
N HIS A 9 16.26 6.24 -19.55
CA HIS A 9 16.18 4.91 -20.16
C HIS A 9 17.35 4.01 -19.74
N LYS A 10 18.36 4.58 -19.06
CA LYS A 10 19.46 3.79 -18.49
C LYS A 10 18.96 3.12 -17.21
N LYS A 11 18.88 1.80 -17.24
CA LYS A 11 18.55 1.00 -16.06
C LYS A 11 19.60 1.20 -14.98
N ARG A 12 19.14 1.29 -13.74
CA ARG A 12 19.93 1.25 -12.52
C ARG A 12 19.56 0.01 -11.71
N ASP A 13 20.46 -0.38 -10.82
CA ASP A 13 20.23 -1.55 -9.95
C ASP A 13 19.13 -1.28 -8.91
N ASP A 14 18.87 -0.02 -8.60
CA ASP A 14 17.83 0.45 -7.67
C ASP A 14 16.53 0.89 -8.37
N ASP A 15 16.41 0.66 -9.68
CA ASP A 15 15.17 0.97 -10.40
C ASP A 15 14.03 0.03 -9.96
N PRO A 16 12.78 0.52 -9.94
CA PRO A 16 11.63 -0.33 -9.65
C PRO A 16 11.47 -1.43 -10.70
N LYS A 17 10.86 -2.54 -10.29
CA LYS A 17 10.45 -3.60 -11.21
C LYS A 17 9.50 -3.06 -12.28
N ASP A 18 9.43 -3.77 -13.41
CA ASP A 18 8.52 -3.42 -14.51
C ASP A 18 7.07 -3.29 -14.02
N LEU A 19 6.56 -2.06 -14.07
CA LEU A 19 5.28 -1.70 -13.47
C LEU A 19 4.09 -2.36 -14.21
N GLY A 20 4.19 -2.50 -15.53
CA GLY A 20 3.17 -3.15 -16.34
C GLY A 20 3.02 -4.63 -16.00
N ASN A 21 4.14 -5.35 -15.91
CA ASN A 21 4.15 -6.75 -15.50
C ASN A 21 3.62 -6.94 -14.07
N PHE A 22 3.99 -6.05 -13.15
CA PHE A 22 3.53 -6.09 -11.77
C PHE A 22 2.01 -5.93 -11.66
N ILE A 23 1.42 -4.94 -12.35
CA ILE A 23 -0.04 -4.78 -12.40
C ILE A 23 -0.72 -5.97 -13.06
N GLN A 24 -0.17 -6.45 -14.18
CA GLN A 24 -0.73 -7.60 -14.88
C GLN A 24 -0.77 -8.83 -13.98
N TRP A 25 0.32 -9.11 -13.27
CA TRP A 25 0.41 -10.19 -12.29
C TRP A 25 -0.68 -10.06 -11.23
N HIS A 26 -0.87 -8.88 -10.63
CA HIS A 26 -1.91 -8.67 -9.63
C HIS A 26 -3.32 -8.95 -10.19
N ILE A 27 -3.63 -8.47 -11.40
CA ILE A 27 -4.92 -8.70 -12.07
C ILE A 27 -5.14 -10.20 -12.32
N GLU A 28 -4.11 -10.92 -12.74
CA GLU A 28 -4.18 -12.35 -13.05
C GLU A 28 -4.31 -13.21 -11.79
N GLN A 29 -3.52 -12.94 -10.75
CA GLN A 29 -3.60 -13.64 -9.47
C GLN A 29 -4.97 -13.49 -8.80
N ASN A 30 -5.54 -12.29 -8.86
CA ASN A 30 -6.85 -11.99 -8.28
C ASN A 30 -8.02 -12.32 -9.23
N LYS A 31 -7.74 -12.95 -10.39
CA LYS A 31 -8.74 -13.34 -11.40
C LYS A 31 -9.65 -12.18 -11.83
N ILE A 32 -9.09 -10.97 -11.86
CA ILE A 32 -9.81 -9.76 -12.24
C ILE A 32 -10.04 -9.77 -13.74
N LYS A 33 -11.28 -9.57 -14.17
CA LYS A 33 -11.62 -9.53 -15.59
C LYS A 33 -10.99 -8.30 -16.25
N LYS A 34 -10.02 -8.51 -17.14
CA LYS A 34 -9.36 -7.43 -17.92
C LYS A 34 -10.37 -6.50 -18.62
N ARG A 35 -11.49 -7.04 -19.09
CA ARG A 35 -12.61 -6.25 -19.66
C ARG A 35 -13.17 -5.22 -18.67
N SER A 36 -13.39 -5.60 -17.41
CA SER A 36 -13.90 -4.66 -16.40
C SER A 36 -12.93 -3.51 -16.16
N VAL A 37 -11.63 -3.78 -16.23
CA VAL A 37 -10.58 -2.76 -16.07
C VAL A 37 -10.56 -1.85 -17.30
N SER A 38 -10.61 -2.41 -18.51
CA SER A 38 -10.65 -1.60 -19.74
C SER A 38 -11.88 -0.70 -19.81
N ASP A 39 -13.05 -1.23 -19.39
CA ASP A 39 -14.31 -0.48 -19.37
C ASP A 39 -14.24 0.68 -18.37
N TYR A 40 -13.70 0.45 -17.16
CA TYR A 40 -13.49 1.51 -16.16
C TYR A 40 -12.53 2.59 -16.65
N LEU A 41 -11.48 2.20 -17.37
CA LEU A 41 -10.49 3.12 -17.92
C LEU A 41 -10.99 3.88 -19.16
N GLY A 42 -12.06 3.41 -19.81
CA GLY A 42 -12.54 3.95 -21.08
C GLY A 42 -11.59 3.68 -22.24
N VAL A 43 -10.87 2.55 -22.22
CA VAL A 43 -9.88 2.16 -23.24
C VAL A 43 -10.20 0.80 -23.84
N LEU A 44 -9.67 0.50 -25.02
CA LEU A 44 -9.80 -0.83 -25.60
C LEU A 44 -8.96 -1.86 -24.81
N PRO A 45 -9.39 -3.15 -24.76
CA PRO A 45 -8.58 -4.21 -24.14
C PRO A 45 -7.18 -4.35 -24.73
N THR A 46 -7.02 -4.05 -26.02
CA THR A 46 -5.71 -4.01 -26.70
C THR A 46 -4.82 -2.91 -26.14
N THR A 47 -5.36 -1.73 -25.88
CA THR A 47 -4.66 -0.62 -25.22
C THR A 47 -4.27 -0.98 -23.78
N LEU A 48 -5.18 -1.61 -23.03
CA LEU A 48 -4.85 -2.11 -21.69
C LEU A 48 -3.68 -3.12 -21.72
N ASN A 49 -3.67 -4.02 -22.70
CA ASN A 49 -2.55 -4.96 -22.87
C ASN A 49 -1.23 -4.28 -23.28
N GLN A 50 -1.28 -3.12 -23.94
CA GLN A 50 -0.07 -2.33 -24.21
C GLN A 50 0.49 -1.74 -22.93
N TYR A 51 -0.37 -1.28 -22.00
CA TYR A 51 0.08 -0.81 -20.69
C TYR A 51 0.86 -1.89 -19.94
N PHE A 52 0.39 -3.14 -19.93
CA PHE A 52 1.11 -4.22 -19.25
C PHE A 52 2.51 -4.51 -19.78
N LYS A 53 2.87 -4.02 -20.97
CA LYS A 53 4.21 -4.16 -21.56
C LYS A 53 5.14 -2.99 -21.26
N GLN A 54 4.64 -1.96 -20.58
CA GLN A 54 5.41 -0.75 -20.27
C GLN A 54 6.08 -0.87 -18.91
N SER A 55 7.37 -0.54 -18.87
CA SER A 55 8.14 -0.50 -17.61
C SER A 55 7.71 0.63 -16.68
N SER A 56 7.04 1.66 -17.21
CA SER A 56 6.57 2.84 -16.48
C SER A 56 5.20 3.29 -16.96
N PHE A 57 4.47 3.98 -16.10
CA PHE A 57 3.17 4.57 -16.43
C PHE A 57 3.15 6.07 -16.23
N GLN A 58 2.27 6.72 -16.97
CA GLN A 58 1.72 7.99 -16.50
C GLN A 58 0.99 7.74 -15.18
N PHE A 59 1.22 8.59 -14.18
CA PHE A 59 0.65 8.45 -12.84
C PHE A 59 -0.88 8.29 -12.85
N SER A 60 -1.57 9.00 -13.75
CA SER A 60 -3.02 8.92 -13.92
C SER A 60 -3.51 7.52 -14.32
N ILE A 61 -2.72 6.78 -15.12
CA ILE A 61 -3.06 5.40 -15.52
C ILE A 61 -2.95 4.49 -14.30
N LEU A 62 -1.83 4.55 -13.56
CA LEU A 62 -1.64 3.78 -12.33
C LEU A 62 -2.77 4.06 -11.32
N TRP A 63 -3.12 5.33 -11.12
CA TRP A 63 -4.19 5.75 -10.22
C TRP A 63 -5.54 5.17 -10.62
N ARG A 64 -5.91 5.25 -11.90
CA ARG A 64 -7.18 4.74 -12.40
C ARG A 64 -7.26 3.22 -12.33
N ILE A 65 -6.17 2.52 -12.65
CA ILE A 65 -6.12 1.06 -12.51
C ILE A 65 -6.29 0.68 -11.03
N SER A 66 -5.60 1.37 -10.12
CA SER A 66 -5.74 1.16 -8.66
C SER A 66 -7.20 1.23 -8.21
N LEU A 67 -7.94 2.25 -8.68
CA LEU A 67 -9.36 2.37 -8.42
C LEU A 67 -10.20 1.27 -9.07
N ALA A 68 -9.91 0.91 -10.33
CA ALA A 68 -10.63 -0.12 -11.07
C ALA A 68 -10.56 -1.50 -10.40
N VAL A 69 -9.39 -1.83 -9.83
CA VAL A 69 -9.15 -3.13 -9.18
C VAL A 69 -9.36 -3.09 -7.67
N LYS A 70 -9.65 -1.90 -7.10
CA LYS A 70 -9.75 -1.65 -5.65
C LYS A 70 -8.50 -2.06 -4.88
N HIS A 71 -7.33 -1.78 -5.45
CA HIS A 71 -6.03 -2.11 -4.86
C HIS A 71 -5.09 -0.90 -4.91
N ASN A 72 -4.40 -0.61 -3.80
CA ASN A 72 -3.55 0.56 -3.68
C ASN A 72 -2.12 0.26 -4.13
N PHE A 73 -1.90 0.24 -5.45
CA PHE A 73 -0.57 -0.01 -6.01
C PHE A 73 0.48 1.01 -5.55
N LEU A 74 0.08 2.25 -5.24
CA LEU A 74 1.02 3.27 -4.78
C LEU A 74 1.62 2.89 -3.42
N MET A 75 0.79 2.39 -2.50
CA MET A 75 1.27 1.99 -1.18
C MET A 75 2.14 0.74 -1.26
N GLU A 76 1.74 -0.26 -2.06
CA GLU A 76 2.54 -1.48 -2.24
C GLU A 76 3.92 -1.18 -2.88
N LEU A 77 3.97 -0.26 -3.85
CA LEU A 77 5.26 0.21 -4.40
C LEU A 77 6.04 1.07 -3.39
N GLY A 78 5.33 1.83 -2.55
CA GLY A 78 5.93 2.59 -1.45
C GLY A 78 6.60 1.69 -0.41
N GLU A 79 6.01 0.53 -0.10
CA GLU A 79 6.62 -0.48 0.77
C GLU A 79 7.92 -1.03 0.16
N GLN A 80 7.95 -1.26 -1.16
CA GLN A 80 9.17 -1.71 -1.86
C GLN A 80 10.28 -0.65 -1.89
N LEU A 81 9.92 0.63 -1.82
CA LEU A 81 10.88 1.73 -1.77
C LEU A 81 11.70 1.72 -0.47
N ASN A 82 11.23 1.02 0.57
CA ASN A 82 11.89 0.90 1.88
C ASN A 82 12.25 2.26 2.51
N ILE A 83 11.42 3.28 2.25
CA ILE A 83 11.51 4.59 2.88
C ILE A 83 10.33 4.71 3.84
N PRO A 84 10.57 4.88 5.16
CA PRO A 84 9.49 5.01 6.13
C PRO A 84 8.57 6.19 5.81
N TYR A 85 7.28 5.92 5.76
CA TYR A 85 6.23 6.93 5.68
C TYR A 85 5.05 6.48 6.54
N GLU A 86 4.48 7.42 7.27
CA GLU A 86 3.31 7.17 8.10
C GLU A 86 2.14 8.00 7.60
N THR A 87 1.04 7.32 7.29
CA THR A 87 -0.25 7.94 7.00
C THR A 87 -0.82 8.62 8.24
N LYS A 88 -1.73 9.58 8.02
CA LYS A 88 -2.48 10.21 9.11
C LYS A 88 -3.27 9.17 9.94
N ALA A 89 -3.79 8.14 9.28
CA ALA A 89 -4.51 7.07 9.94
C ALA A 89 -3.60 6.25 10.85
N GLU A 90 -2.41 5.86 10.40
CA GLU A 90 -1.44 5.14 11.21
C GLU A 90 -0.99 5.95 12.43
N LYS A 91 -0.75 7.25 12.26
CA LYS A 91 -0.43 8.15 13.39
C LYS A 91 -1.57 8.19 14.42
N ALA A 92 -2.82 8.28 13.95
CA ALA A 92 -3.98 8.24 14.82
C ALA A 92 -4.13 6.88 15.53
N LEU A 93 -3.89 5.77 14.82
CA LEU A 93 -3.90 4.42 15.41
C LEU A 93 -2.81 4.28 16.48
N LYS A 94 -1.59 4.77 16.23
CA LYS A 94 -0.50 4.73 17.21
C LYS A 94 -0.83 5.54 18.47
N ALA A 95 -1.45 6.70 18.32
CA ALA A 95 -1.91 7.50 19.45
C ALA A 95 -3.00 6.76 20.26
N GLN A 96 -3.97 6.15 19.59
CA GLN A 96 -5.01 5.35 20.26
C GLN A 96 -4.45 4.10 20.95
N LEU A 97 -3.45 3.44 20.35
CA LEU A 97 -2.78 2.30 20.95
C LEU A 97 -2.06 2.72 22.23
N LEU A 98 -1.32 3.82 22.20
CA LEU A 98 -0.63 4.36 23.37
C LEU A 98 -1.63 4.68 24.50
N GLU A 99 -2.73 5.36 24.17
CA GLU A 99 -3.79 5.68 25.14
C GLU A 99 -4.41 4.42 25.76
N LYS A 100 -4.68 3.39 24.93
CA LYS A 100 -5.25 2.12 25.40
C LYS A 100 -4.27 1.33 26.26
N GLU A 101 -2.98 1.34 25.93
CA GLU A 101 -1.94 0.70 26.73
C GLU A 101 -1.82 1.35 28.12
N GLU A 102 -1.90 2.68 28.21
CA GLU A 102 -1.93 3.40 29.48
C GLU A 102 -3.18 3.08 30.32
N GLN A 103 -4.34 2.97 29.68
CA GLN A 103 -5.59 2.58 30.33
C GLN A 103 -5.51 1.15 30.87
N ILE A 104 -5.01 0.20 30.08
CA ILE A 104 -4.82 -1.21 30.50
C ILE A 104 -3.91 -1.26 31.72
N LYS A 105 -2.75 -0.59 31.67
CA LYS A 105 -1.80 -0.55 32.79
C LYS A 105 -2.44 -0.01 34.08
N THR A 106 -3.29 1.01 33.94
CA THR A 106 -4.02 1.60 35.09
C THR A 106 -5.01 0.61 35.68
N LEU A 107 -5.80 -0.05 34.84
CA LEU A 107 -6.78 -1.06 35.26
C LEU A 107 -6.11 -2.28 35.90
N GLU A 108 -4.99 -2.74 35.35
CA GLU A 108 -4.20 -3.83 35.92
C GLU A 108 -3.70 -3.47 37.33
N ASN A 109 -3.16 -2.26 37.52
CA ASN A 109 -2.74 -1.78 38.83
C ASN A 109 -3.91 -1.74 39.83
N GLN A 110 -5.07 -1.22 39.40
CA GLN A 110 -6.28 -1.19 40.24
C GLN A 110 -6.70 -2.61 40.63
N LEU A 111 -6.72 -3.56 39.70
CA LEU A 111 -7.05 -4.96 39.96
C LEU A 111 -6.09 -5.61 40.98
N VAL A 112 -4.79 -5.32 40.90
CA VAL A 112 -3.82 -5.80 41.90
C VAL A 112 -4.17 -5.28 43.29
N VAL A 113 -4.45 -3.97 43.41
CA VAL A 113 -4.84 -3.35 44.69
C VAL A 113 -6.14 -3.95 45.23
N TYR A 114 -7.19 -4.07 44.40
CA TYR A 114 -8.46 -4.66 44.81
C TYR A 114 -8.31 -6.10 45.29
N LYS A 115 -7.53 -6.93 44.58
CA LYS A 115 -7.23 -8.30 44.98
C LYS A 115 -6.47 -8.37 46.30
N ALA A 116 -5.58 -7.42 46.57
CA ALA A 116 -4.87 -7.35 47.84
C ALA A 116 -5.84 -7.02 48.99
N ILE A 117 -6.71 -6.01 48.81
CA ILE A 117 -7.71 -5.63 49.82
C ILE A 117 -8.68 -6.79 50.09
N SER A 118 -9.22 -7.44 49.05
CA SER A 118 -10.20 -8.52 49.23
C SER A 118 -9.65 -9.74 49.98
N LYS A 119 -8.33 -9.96 49.94
CA LYS A 119 -7.66 -11.03 50.68
C LYS A 119 -7.40 -10.68 52.16
N VAL A 120 -7.41 -9.40 52.52
CA VAL A 120 -7.20 -8.94 53.91
C VAL A 120 -8.51 -8.91 54.70
N THR A 121 -9.66 -8.84 54.01
CA THR A 121 -10.99 -8.79 54.64
C THR A 121 -11.64 -10.17 54.86
N GLN A 122 -10.98 -11.27 54.46
CA GLN A 122 -11.39 -12.67 54.74
C GLN A 122 -10.52 -13.27 55.82
#